data_AF-A0A6A6SPL7-F1
#
_entry.id   AF-A0A6A6SPL7-F1
#
_cell.length_a   1.000
_cell.length_b   1.000
_cell.length_c   1.000
_cell.angle_alpha   90.00
_cell.angle_beta   90.00
_cell.angle_gamma   90.00
#
_symmetry.space_group_name_H-M   'P 1'
#
loop_
_entity.id
_entity.type
_entity.pdbx_description
1 polymer ?
#
loop_
_entity_poly.entity_id
_entity_poly.type
_entity_poly.pdbx_seq_one_letter_code
_entity_poly.pdbx_strand_id
1 'polypeptide(L)'
;MDQSVKTLHRDLARKYQRHGSRIEQLWRSYDQERRTEVMKAGSVEVLKTPTDTSMGNVYKLMPEWNLRDVTAPSSDFLLDMLKHRATKPLQDQYTTGVDGGLGDHMHIVDMMDRKNLKFIDTARFNNCWTLFFDEDSYGRSIKLTARANKAEFLASMAPAIRAQLAVPQATGDFILMRQQYLLQSLNIIIEDILDAGSTIRDQKERLKEPMKAATAALSNLSIHEAPEKVDLPFLLDYALDQESSLEEIIDLMRSESTVLAHAVNVWFFTRLDFVADERGRTLPAHTDDFISGAVFDTINSAVMHAAIWNYIRYLLDLLKDTPDKQSRFYVLQELSNQTNGTVRIAMKRDPESLTVENPQLHYMLRLYLHRAYPLEKDKMGEREFESLGDLAIIVTFIQSLSLVTSLPTVSNKKGKHPGCFVPRFLALDEELRQLKTGVDLSDFVIPIDNLLEPGMASGTLTALDLYILERSGTKLGFLFQDLVDDCITNIRRHNEQVQAKKTEMKTQYVVPMAPEDSNTRAQERRQKEKTRPAQSLVYDIAPESVATEGTHPDNASTSL
;
A
#
# COMPACT_ATOMS: atom_id res chain seq x y z
N MET A 1 8.65 17.04 -12.95
CA MET A 1 9.08 16.19 -14.08
C MET A 1 10.44 15.57 -13.78
N ASP A 2 11.48 16.35 -13.45
CA ASP A 2 12.82 15.83 -13.11
C ASP A 2 12.83 14.63 -12.12
N GLN A 3 12.34 14.82 -10.88
CA GLN A 3 12.33 13.75 -9.87
C GLN A 3 11.56 12.49 -10.30
N SER A 4 10.60 12.64 -11.20
CA SER A 4 9.80 11.52 -11.74
C SER A 4 10.61 10.69 -12.72
N VAL A 5 11.38 11.31 -13.64
CA VAL A 5 12.22 10.58 -14.62
C VAL A 5 13.29 9.74 -13.93
N LYS A 6 13.98 10.30 -12.93
CA LYS A 6 15.01 9.56 -12.16
C LYS A 6 14.43 8.38 -11.38
N THR A 7 13.20 8.50 -10.90
CA THR A 7 12.51 7.43 -10.16
C THR A 7 12.06 6.32 -11.11
N LEU A 8 11.43 6.70 -12.22
CA LEU A 8 11.03 5.77 -13.28
C LEU A 8 12.19 4.98 -13.88
N HIS A 9 13.34 5.64 -14.07
CA HIS A 9 14.55 4.98 -14.56
C HIS A 9 15.11 3.96 -13.56
N ARG A 10 15.15 4.32 -12.27
CA ARG A 10 15.59 3.41 -11.21
C ARG A 10 14.66 2.21 -11.08
N ASP A 11 13.34 2.43 -11.16
CA ASP A 11 12.35 1.36 -11.15
C ASP A 11 12.55 0.41 -12.34
N LEU A 12 12.67 0.98 -13.55
CA LEU A 12 12.90 0.19 -14.77
C LEU A 12 14.19 -0.63 -14.70
N ALA A 13 15.27 -0.02 -14.21
CA ALA A 13 16.55 -0.70 -14.02
C ALA A 13 16.43 -1.87 -13.03
N ARG A 14 15.76 -1.65 -11.89
CA ARG A 14 15.48 -2.70 -10.89
C ARG A 14 14.66 -3.84 -11.48
N LYS A 15 13.54 -3.52 -12.15
CA LYS A 15 12.64 -4.50 -12.78
C LYS A 15 13.37 -5.31 -13.84
N TYR A 16 14.14 -4.66 -14.72
CA TYR A 16 14.92 -5.34 -15.75
C TYR A 16 16.03 -6.22 -15.14
N GLN A 17 16.70 -5.76 -14.08
CA GLN A 17 17.71 -6.57 -13.39
C GLN A 17 17.12 -7.85 -12.80
N ARG A 18 15.93 -7.77 -12.20
CA ARG A 18 15.27 -8.92 -11.54
C ARG A 18 14.57 -9.85 -12.52
N HIS A 19 13.85 -9.29 -13.50
CA HIS A 19 12.94 -10.05 -14.36
C HIS A 19 13.37 -10.07 -15.84
N GLY A 20 14.45 -9.39 -16.24
CA GLY A 20 14.82 -9.19 -17.64
C GLY A 20 14.94 -10.49 -18.45
N SER A 21 15.58 -11.52 -17.90
CA SER A 21 15.69 -12.84 -18.56
C SER A 21 14.34 -13.51 -18.77
N ARG A 22 13.44 -13.42 -17.78
CA ARG A 22 12.08 -13.95 -17.86
C ARG A 22 11.24 -13.19 -18.87
N ILE A 23 11.33 -11.85 -18.88
CA ILE A 23 10.65 -10.97 -19.85
C ILE A 23 11.10 -11.31 -21.27
N GLU A 24 12.40 -11.46 -21.50
CA GLU A 24 12.93 -11.84 -22.82
C GLU A 24 12.40 -13.20 -23.28
N GLN A 25 12.36 -14.19 -22.39
CA GLN A 25 11.80 -15.51 -22.69
C GLN A 25 10.31 -15.44 -23.03
N LEU A 26 9.52 -14.75 -22.21
CA LEU A 26 8.08 -14.60 -22.40
C LEU A 26 7.76 -13.85 -23.69
N TRP A 27 8.37 -12.69 -23.90
CA TRP A 27 8.13 -11.87 -25.09
C TRP A 27 8.45 -12.61 -26.39
N ARG A 28 9.57 -13.34 -26.42
CA ARG A 28 9.95 -14.17 -27.58
C ARG A 28 9.03 -15.36 -27.80
N SER A 29 8.34 -15.83 -26.76
CA SER A 29 7.36 -16.91 -26.87
C SER A 29 5.98 -16.46 -27.41
N TYR A 30 5.67 -15.17 -27.33
CA TYR A 30 4.38 -14.63 -27.78
C TYR A 30 4.33 -14.43 -29.29
N ASP A 31 3.19 -14.79 -29.88
CA ASP A 31 2.83 -14.41 -31.23
C ASP A 31 2.43 -12.92 -31.31
N GLN A 32 2.22 -12.43 -32.53
CA GLN A 32 1.89 -11.03 -32.77
C GLN A 32 0.56 -10.60 -32.15
N GLU A 33 -0.43 -11.50 -32.10
CA GLU A 33 -1.73 -11.20 -31.50
C GLU A 33 -1.56 -10.97 -30.00
N ARG A 34 -0.87 -11.87 -29.31
CA ARG A 34 -0.61 -11.74 -27.88
C ARG A 34 0.25 -10.53 -27.55
N ARG A 35 1.29 -10.23 -28.35
CA ARG A 35 2.08 -8.99 -28.19
C ARG A 35 1.22 -7.73 -28.35
N THR A 36 0.25 -7.77 -29.25
CA THR A 36 -0.70 -6.66 -29.47
C THR A 36 -1.65 -6.47 -28.30
N GLU A 37 -2.14 -7.55 -27.72
CA GLU A 37 -2.97 -7.49 -26.51
C GLU A 37 -2.20 -6.91 -25.33
N VAL A 38 -0.97 -7.39 -25.09
CA VAL A 38 -0.09 -6.88 -24.03
C VAL A 38 0.17 -5.38 -24.20
N MET A 39 0.53 -4.93 -25.41
CA MET A 39 0.72 -3.50 -25.70
C MET A 39 -0.52 -2.63 -25.44
N LYS A 40 -1.73 -3.21 -25.49
CA LYS A 40 -2.99 -2.50 -25.30
C LYS A 40 -3.55 -2.63 -23.87
N ALA A 41 -3.02 -3.53 -23.05
CA ALA A 41 -3.53 -3.78 -21.71
C ALA A 41 -3.32 -2.57 -20.79
N GLY A 42 -2.11 -2.00 -20.79
CA GLY A 42 -1.76 -0.83 -19.98
C GLY A 42 -1.98 0.55 -20.62
N SER A 43 -2.53 0.64 -21.84
CA SER A 43 -2.74 1.94 -22.52
C SER A 43 -4.10 2.06 -23.17
N VAL A 44 -4.79 3.20 -22.95
CA VAL A 44 -6.09 3.52 -23.57
C VAL A 44 -5.94 3.64 -25.10
N GLU A 45 -4.80 4.14 -25.60
CA GLU A 45 -4.50 4.29 -27.03
C GLU A 45 -2.99 4.11 -27.30
N VAL A 46 -2.63 3.46 -28.41
CA VAL A 46 -1.24 3.24 -28.86
C VAL A 46 -1.12 3.62 -30.33
N LEU A 47 0.01 4.22 -30.73
CA LEU A 47 0.27 4.54 -32.13
C LEU A 47 0.20 3.28 -32.99
N LYS A 48 -0.52 3.32 -34.12
CA LYS A 48 -0.56 2.19 -35.05
C LYS A 48 0.77 2.03 -35.79
N THR A 49 1.42 3.14 -36.10
CA THR A 49 2.69 3.24 -36.82
C THR A 49 3.52 4.42 -36.29
N PRO A 50 4.83 4.50 -36.57
CA PRO A 50 5.68 5.63 -36.14
C PRO A 50 5.22 7.01 -36.62
N THR A 51 4.40 7.06 -37.67
CA THR A 51 3.90 8.30 -38.28
C THR A 51 2.42 8.52 -38.02
N ASP A 52 1.82 7.78 -37.10
CA ASP A 52 0.40 7.89 -36.78
C ASP A 52 0.08 9.23 -36.09
N THR A 53 -0.67 10.09 -36.77
CA THR A 53 -1.00 11.42 -36.27
C THR A 53 -2.30 11.46 -35.45
N SER A 54 -2.99 10.33 -35.27
CA SER A 54 -4.28 10.27 -34.55
C SER A 54 -4.19 10.75 -33.11
N MET A 55 -3.04 10.53 -32.46
CA MET A 55 -2.75 10.95 -31.08
C MET A 55 -2.01 12.29 -30.99
N GLY A 56 -2.20 13.17 -31.98
CA GLY A 56 -1.62 14.52 -31.97
C GLY A 56 -0.09 14.52 -32.06
N ASN A 57 0.60 15.03 -31.04
CA ASN A 57 2.07 15.14 -31.04
C ASN A 57 2.78 13.90 -30.48
N VAL A 58 2.06 12.85 -30.06
CA VAL A 58 2.67 11.64 -29.46
C VAL A 58 3.69 11.00 -30.40
N TYR A 59 3.39 10.88 -31.70
CA TYR A 59 4.33 10.35 -32.70
C TYR A 59 5.60 11.19 -32.89
N LYS A 60 5.59 12.46 -32.49
CA LYS A 60 6.80 13.29 -32.47
C LYS A 60 7.63 13.00 -31.23
N LEU A 61 7.00 12.62 -30.12
CA LEU A 61 7.67 12.38 -28.85
C LEU A 61 8.16 10.95 -28.67
N MET A 62 7.43 9.94 -29.16
CA MET A 62 7.77 8.52 -29.01
C MET A 62 7.33 7.67 -30.23
N PRO A 63 7.78 7.98 -31.45
CA PRO A 63 7.40 7.20 -32.63
C PRO A 63 7.73 5.70 -32.51
N GLU A 64 8.74 5.34 -31.72
CA GLU A 64 9.09 3.95 -31.41
C GLU A 64 7.98 3.19 -30.67
N TRP A 65 7.11 3.87 -29.91
CA TRP A 65 6.05 3.22 -29.15
C TRP A 65 4.81 2.98 -30.04
N ASN A 66 4.94 2.05 -30.98
CA ASN A 66 3.90 1.76 -31.96
C ASN A 66 3.65 0.26 -32.16
N LEU A 67 2.41 -0.11 -32.47
CA LEU A 67 1.98 -1.50 -32.61
C LEU A 67 2.74 -2.23 -33.72
N ARG A 68 2.93 -1.59 -34.88
CA ARG A 68 3.55 -2.25 -36.05
C ARG A 68 4.95 -2.76 -35.75
N ASP A 69 5.80 -1.93 -35.16
CA ASP A 69 7.23 -2.26 -35.00
C ASP A 69 7.48 -3.09 -33.72
N VAL A 70 6.75 -2.79 -32.63
CA VAL A 70 6.89 -3.49 -31.35
C VAL A 70 6.36 -4.92 -31.43
N THR A 71 5.20 -5.14 -32.06
CA THR A 71 4.52 -6.45 -32.03
C THR A 71 4.93 -7.38 -33.16
N ALA A 72 5.82 -6.95 -34.07
CA ALA A 72 6.24 -7.76 -35.20
C ALA A 72 6.87 -9.10 -34.73
N PRO A 73 6.50 -10.26 -35.32
CA PRO A 73 6.83 -11.59 -34.77
C PRO A 73 8.32 -11.85 -34.54
N SER A 74 9.19 -11.32 -35.41
CA SER A 74 10.65 -11.49 -35.35
C SER A 74 11.38 -10.27 -34.78
N SER A 75 10.65 -9.32 -34.20
CA SER A 75 11.19 -8.08 -33.70
C SER A 75 11.61 -8.22 -32.24
N ASP A 76 12.89 -7.98 -31.97
CA ASP A 76 13.42 -7.76 -30.62
C ASP A 76 13.38 -6.25 -30.24
N PHE A 77 12.74 -5.41 -31.07
CA PHE A 77 12.72 -3.95 -30.92
C PHE A 77 12.30 -3.47 -29.52
N LEU A 78 11.28 -4.09 -28.91
CA LEU A 78 10.89 -3.79 -27.53
C LEU A 78 11.98 -4.16 -26.53
N LEU A 79 12.60 -5.33 -26.69
CA LEU A 79 13.63 -5.85 -25.79
C LEU A 79 14.90 -5.00 -25.89
N ASP A 80 15.28 -4.57 -27.09
CA ASP A 80 16.42 -3.69 -27.31
C ASP A 80 16.19 -2.31 -26.70
N MET A 81 14.99 -1.75 -26.88
CA MET A 81 14.57 -0.51 -26.22
C MET A 81 14.58 -0.66 -24.70
N LEU A 82 14.00 -1.74 -24.18
CA LEU A 82 13.92 -2.01 -22.76
C LEU A 82 15.32 -2.11 -22.13
N LYS A 83 16.20 -2.92 -22.73
CA LYS A 83 17.58 -3.10 -22.30
C LYS A 83 18.35 -1.79 -22.33
N HIS A 84 18.26 -1.02 -23.42
CA HIS A 84 18.92 0.27 -23.52
C HIS A 84 18.45 1.22 -22.40
N ARG A 85 17.13 1.37 -22.23
CA ARG A 85 16.53 2.29 -21.26
C ARG A 85 16.71 1.88 -19.81
N ALA A 86 16.89 0.59 -19.54
CA ALA A 86 17.10 0.07 -18.18
C ALA A 86 18.58 0.04 -17.76
N THR A 87 19.52 -0.07 -18.70
CA THR A 87 20.94 -0.29 -18.39
C THR A 87 21.84 0.92 -18.63
N LYS A 88 21.38 1.91 -19.39
CA LYS A 88 22.17 3.12 -19.70
C LYS A 88 21.80 4.28 -18.77
N PRO A 89 22.77 5.02 -18.20
CA PRO A 89 22.50 6.24 -17.47
C PRO A 89 21.64 7.23 -18.28
N LEU A 90 20.86 8.07 -17.60
CA LEU A 90 19.98 9.05 -18.27
C LEU A 90 20.76 9.99 -19.20
N GLN A 91 21.99 10.34 -18.83
CA GLN A 91 22.89 11.15 -19.66
C GLN A 91 23.34 10.43 -20.95
N ASP A 92 23.51 9.11 -20.90
CA ASP A 92 23.81 8.33 -22.09
C ASP A 92 22.59 8.28 -23.01
N GLN A 93 21.40 8.05 -22.45
CA GLN A 93 20.13 8.04 -23.20
C GLN A 93 19.83 9.41 -23.86
N TYR A 94 20.22 10.49 -23.19
CA TYR A 94 20.13 11.86 -23.71
C TYR A 94 20.91 12.03 -25.02
N THR A 95 22.11 11.44 -25.10
CA THR A 95 23.03 11.61 -26.23
C THR A 95 22.93 10.50 -27.28
N THR A 96 22.60 9.28 -26.87
CA THR A 96 22.68 8.06 -27.69
C THR A 96 21.42 7.23 -27.51
N GLY A 97 20.83 6.77 -28.61
CA GLY A 97 19.67 5.88 -28.62
C GLY A 97 20.04 4.40 -28.70
N VAL A 98 19.01 3.57 -28.87
CA VAL A 98 19.13 2.12 -29.10
C VAL A 98 20.05 1.86 -30.31
N ASP A 99 20.97 0.90 -30.19
CA ASP A 99 21.94 0.52 -31.22
C ASP A 99 22.76 1.67 -31.83
N GLY A 100 23.05 2.70 -31.03
CA GLY A 100 23.80 3.88 -31.49
C GLY A 100 22.96 4.86 -32.32
N GLY A 101 21.63 4.71 -32.30
CA GLY A 101 20.69 5.66 -32.88
C GLY A 101 20.67 7.02 -32.18
N LEU A 102 19.71 7.87 -32.54
CA LEU A 102 19.58 9.21 -31.98
C LEU A 102 19.19 9.15 -30.49
N GLY A 103 19.94 9.84 -29.64
CA GLY A 103 19.53 10.10 -28.26
C GLY A 103 18.35 11.07 -28.16
N ASP A 104 17.80 11.20 -26.97
CA ASP A 104 16.57 11.99 -26.74
C ASP A 104 16.70 13.45 -27.14
N HIS A 105 17.87 14.07 -26.90
CA HIS A 105 18.10 15.45 -27.30
C HIS A 105 18.00 15.63 -28.82
N MET A 106 18.77 14.83 -29.57
CA MET A 106 18.85 14.97 -31.03
C MET A 106 17.53 14.61 -31.68
N HIS A 107 16.82 13.60 -31.15
CA HIS A 107 15.47 13.25 -31.59
C HIS A 107 14.50 14.45 -31.44
N ILE A 108 14.46 15.08 -30.27
CA ILE A 108 13.55 16.21 -30.02
C ILE A 108 13.91 17.41 -30.91
N VAL A 109 15.19 17.73 -31.05
CA VAL A 109 15.62 18.80 -31.96
C VAL A 109 15.18 18.52 -33.40
N ASP A 110 15.34 17.29 -33.90
CA ASP A 110 14.87 16.91 -35.24
C ASP A 110 13.35 17.10 -35.39
N MET A 111 12.58 16.78 -34.36
CA MET A 111 11.12 16.94 -34.36
C MET A 111 10.68 18.40 -34.26
N MET A 112 11.42 19.23 -33.52
CA MET A 112 11.21 20.67 -33.49
C MET A 112 11.45 21.27 -34.88
N ASP A 113 12.54 20.89 -35.54
CA ASP A 113 12.95 21.44 -36.83
C ASP A 113 12.09 20.92 -37.99
N ARG A 114 11.89 19.60 -38.10
CA ARG A 114 11.22 18.98 -39.26
C ARG A 114 9.71 18.84 -39.10
N LYS A 115 9.21 18.78 -37.87
CA LYS A 115 7.79 18.51 -37.57
C LYS A 115 7.13 19.62 -36.75
N ASN A 116 7.80 20.77 -36.61
CA ASN A 116 7.29 21.98 -35.94
C ASN A 116 6.73 21.65 -34.55
N LEU A 117 7.42 20.79 -33.80
CA LEU A 117 7.12 20.54 -32.39
C LEU A 117 7.44 21.81 -31.59
N LYS A 118 6.41 22.43 -30.99
CA LYS A 118 6.57 23.67 -30.22
C LYS A 118 5.47 23.83 -29.18
N PHE A 119 5.80 24.55 -28.10
CA PHE A 119 4.79 25.02 -27.16
C PHE A 119 3.99 26.19 -27.76
N ILE A 120 2.71 26.29 -27.37
CA ILE A 120 1.82 27.38 -27.78
C ILE A 120 2.24 28.70 -27.13
N ASP A 121 2.63 28.67 -25.85
CA ASP A 121 3.16 29.82 -25.11
C ASP A 121 4.65 29.63 -24.84
N THR A 122 5.48 30.30 -25.65
CA THR A 122 6.94 30.30 -25.47
C THR A 122 7.42 31.39 -24.52
N ALA A 123 6.59 32.39 -24.20
CA ALA A 123 7.00 33.54 -23.40
C ALA A 123 7.33 33.14 -21.95
N ARG A 124 6.67 32.10 -21.43
CA ARG A 124 6.94 31.53 -20.10
C ARG A 124 8.35 30.98 -19.92
N PHE A 125 9.04 30.62 -21.01
CA PHE A 125 10.38 30.02 -20.99
C PHE A 125 11.51 31.03 -21.19
N ASN A 126 11.20 32.31 -21.30
CA ASN A 126 12.21 33.34 -21.51
C ASN A 126 13.26 33.32 -20.39
N ASN A 127 14.53 33.25 -20.78
CA ASN A 127 15.69 33.17 -19.89
C ASN A 127 15.69 31.94 -18.95
N CYS A 128 15.04 30.85 -19.35
CA CYS A 128 15.04 29.60 -18.61
C CYS A 128 15.85 28.52 -19.33
N TRP A 129 16.68 27.80 -18.60
CA TRP A 129 17.58 26.76 -19.10
C TRP A 129 17.41 25.46 -18.32
N THR A 130 17.54 24.32 -18.97
CA THR A 130 17.52 22.99 -18.34
C THR A 130 18.86 22.29 -18.53
N LEU A 131 19.32 21.62 -17.47
CA LEU A 131 20.66 21.05 -17.36
C LEU A 131 20.64 19.52 -17.52
N PHE A 132 21.64 18.95 -18.18
CA PHE A 132 21.75 17.52 -18.50
C PHE A 132 23.19 16.97 -18.39
N PHE A 133 24.11 17.68 -17.72
CA PHE A 133 25.54 17.32 -17.68
C PHE A 133 26.00 16.52 -16.47
N ASP A 134 25.20 16.43 -15.40
CA ASP A 134 25.51 15.63 -14.21
C ASP A 134 24.23 15.05 -13.60
N GLU A 135 24.35 13.95 -12.85
CA GLU A 135 23.23 13.22 -12.24
C GLU A 135 22.40 14.09 -11.28
N ASP A 136 23.02 14.98 -10.51
CA ASP A 136 22.32 15.79 -9.49
C ASP A 136 21.47 16.88 -10.14
N SER A 137 21.99 17.53 -11.18
CA SER A 137 21.35 18.62 -11.91
C SER A 137 20.55 18.14 -13.12
N TYR A 138 20.64 16.87 -13.49
CA TYR A 138 19.95 16.30 -14.64
C TYR A 138 18.46 16.61 -14.59
N GLY A 139 17.93 17.28 -15.61
CA GLY A 139 16.52 17.66 -15.72
C GLY A 139 16.10 18.91 -14.92
N ARG A 140 17.01 19.53 -14.17
CA ARG A 140 16.72 20.73 -13.38
C ARG A 140 16.69 21.97 -14.26
N SER A 141 15.62 22.77 -14.13
CA SER A 141 15.51 24.07 -14.83
C SER A 141 15.88 25.24 -13.92
N ILE A 142 16.55 26.24 -14.50
CA ILE A 142 16.99 27.49 -13.84
C ILE A 142 16.41 28.68 -14.60
N LYS A 143 15.79 29.62 -13.89
CA LYS A 143 15.29 30.88 -14.44
C LYS A 143 16.20 32.04 -14.06
N LEU A 144 16.68 32.78 -15.06
CA LEU A 144 17.55 33.94 -14.85
C LEU A 144 16.70 35.21 -14.74
N THR A 145 16.70 35.84 -13.56
CA THR A 145 15.84 36.99 -13.24
C THR A 145 16.53 38.35 -13.36
N ALA A 146 17.86 38.43 -13.20
CA ALA A 146 18.63 39.66 -13.26
C ALA A 146 19.58 39.72 -14.48
N ARG A 147 19.73 40.91 -15.08
CA ARG A 147 20.56 41.11 -16.29
C ARG A 147 22.06 40.88 -16.04
N ALA A 148 22.57 41.22 -14.85
CA ALA A 148 23.94 40.95 -14.45
C ALA A 148 24.20 39.45 -14.29
N ASN A 149 23.31 38.74 -13.57
CA ASN A 149 23.38 37.28 -13.38
C ASN A 149 23.28 36.52 -14.71
N LYS A 150 22.59 37.07 -15.72
CA LYS A 150 22.47 36.45 -17.04
C LYS A 150 23.80 36.40 -17.79
N ALA A 151 24.57 37.49 -17.79
CA ALA A 151 25.84 37.54 -18.53
C ALA A 151 26.88 36.60 -17.90
N GLU A 152 26.98 36.62 -16.57
CA GLU A 152 27.88 35.76 -15.79
C GLU A 152 27.48 34.28 -15.90
N PHE A 153 26.19 33.96 -15.80
CA PHE A 153 25.69 32.60 -16.00
C PHE A 153 25.98 32.11 -17.42
N LEU A 154 25.70 32.91 -18.46
CA LEU A 154 25.97 32.50 -19.84
C LEU A 154 27.47 32.31 -20.10
N ALA A 155 28.33 33.12 -19.48
CA ALA A 155 29.77 32.97 -19.59
C ALA A 155 30.27 31.68 -18.91
N SER A 156 29.84 31.42 -17.68
CA SER A 156 30.20 30.20 -16.94
C SER A 156 29.62 28.92 -17.56
N MET A 157 28.41 28.99 -18.11
CA MET A 157 27.73 27.86 -18.76
C MET A 157 28.07 27.68 -20.23
N ALA A 158 28.88 28.57 -20.82
CA ALA A 158 29.22 28.54 -22.24
C ALA A 158 29.75 27.17 -22.73
N PRO A 159 30.61 26.44 -21.97
CA PRO A 159 31.02 25.10 -22.37
C PRO A 159 29.85 24.11 -22.46
N ALA A 160 28.98 24.07 -21.44
CA ALA A 160 27.82 23.18 -21.41
C ALA A 160 26.79 23.52 -22.50
N ILE A 161 26.58 24.81 -22.78
CA ILE A 161 25.70 25.26 -23.87
C ILE A 161 26.27 24.82 -25.24
N ARG A 162 27.57 24.98 -25.47
CA ARG A 162 28.23 24.53 -26.71
C ARG A 162 28.18 23.01 -26.87
N ALA A 163 28.33 22.28 -25.77
CA ALA A 163 28.19 20.82 -25.73
C ALA A 163 26.73 20.35 -25.78
N GLN A 164 25.76 21.28 -25.85
CA GLN A 164 24.32 20.99 -25.82
C GLN A 164 23.87 20.21 -24.57
N LEU A 165 24.57 20.39 -23.44
CA LEU A 165 24.20 19.82 -22.13
C LEU A 165 23.44 20.82 -21.25
N ALA A 166 23.35 22.08 -21.68
CA ALA A 166 22.45 23.08 -21.12
C ALA A 166 21.64 23.68 -22.27
N VAL A 167 20.33 23.48 -22.25
CA VAL A 167 19.43 23.83 -23.36
C VAL A 167 18.30 24.76 -22.90
N PRO A 168 17.66 25.52 -23.80
CA PRO A 168 16.46 26.29 -23.45
C PRO A 168 15.41 25.40 -22.80
N GLN A 169 14.70 25.90 -21.78
CA GLN A 169 13.74 25.08 -21.04
C GLN A 169 12.64 24.49 -21.93
N ALA A 170 12.19 25.20 -22.97
CA ALA A 170 11.23 24.63 -23.91
C ALA A 170 11.73 23.35 -24.59
N THR A 171 13.01 23.28 -24.95
CA THR A 171 13.63 22.07 -25.49
C THR A 171 13.80 21.02 -24.40
N GLY A 172 14.28 21.43 -23.22
CA GLY A 172 14.46 20.54 -22.07
C GLY A 172 13.16 19.85 -21.62
N ASP A 173 12.04 20.57 -21.58
CA ASP A 173 10.74 20.03 -21.22
C ASP A 173 10.28 18.95 -22.20
N PHE A 174 10.51 19.11 -23.52
CA PHE A 174 10.17 18.07 -24.50
C PHE A 174 11.05 16.82 -24.37
N ILE A 175 12.33 17.00 -24.04
CA ILE A 175 13.26 15.89 -23.78
C ILE A 175 12.81 15.10 -22.55
N LEU A 176 12.54 15.81 -21.44
CA LEU A 176 12.06 15.17 -20.21
C LEU A 176 10.70 14.51 -20.42
N MET A 177 9.81 15.10 -21.23
CA MET A 177 8.51 14.51 -21.56
C MET A 177 8.66 13.20 -22.34
N ARG A 178 9.56 13.15 -23.34
CA ARG A 178 9.90 11.92 -24.07
C ARG A 178 10.45 10.85 -23.13
N GLN A 179 11.44 11.19 -22.30
CA GLN A 179 12.03 10.27 -21.33
C GLN A 179 11.00 9.74 -20.34
N GLN A 180 10.19 10.62 -19.76
CA GLN A 180 9.16 10.26 -18.80
C GLN A 180 8.16 9.27 -19.40
N TYR A 181 7.60 9.57 -20.58
CA TYR A 181 6.58 8.72 -21.16
C TYR A 181 7.12 7.38 -21.66
N LEU A 182 8.33 7.34 -22.23
CA LEU A 182 8.96 6.07 -22.61
C LEU A 182 9.23 5.20 -21.39
N LEU A 183 9.82 5.76 -20.33
CA LEU A 183 10.08 5.01 -19.10
C LEU A 183 8.78 4.56 -18.43
N GLN A 184 7.73 5.39 -18.41
CA GLN A 184 6.41 4.99 -17.89
C GLN A 184 5.85 3.81 -18.69
N SER A 185 5.84 3.91 -20.02
CA SER A 185 5.32 2.86 -20.89
C SER A 185 6.11 1.56 -20.75
N LEU A 186 7.43 1.66 -20.57
CA LEU A 186 8.30 0.51 -20.36
C LEU A 186 8.14 -0.13 -18.98
N ASN A 187 7.88 0.64 -17.92
CA ASN A 187 7.58 0.06 -16.61
C ASN A 187 6.24 -0.71 -16.66
N ILE A 188 5.21 -0.11 -17.26
CA ILE A 188 3.89 -0.73 -17.40
C ILE A 188 3.97 -2.01 -18.24
N ILE A 189 4.69 -2.00 -19.38
CA ILE A 189 4.73 -3.19 -20.23
C ILE A 189 5.49 -4.37 -19.60
N ILE A 190 6.44 -4.11 -18.68
CA ILE A 190 7.07 -5.20 -17.93
C ILE A 190 5.99 -5.96 -17.14
N GLU A 191 5.14 -5.23 -16.42
CA GLU A 191 4.05 -5.80 -15.65
C GLU A 191 3.07 -6.55 -16.56
N ASP A 192 2.64 -5.93 -17.66
CA ASP A 192 1.72 -6.56 -18.63
C ASP A 192 2.31 -7.83 -19.26
N ILE A 193 3.63 -7.88 -19.52
CA ILE A 193 4.30 -9.09 -20.02
C ILE A 193 4.34 -10.18 -18.95
N LEU A 194 4.70 -9.83 -17.71
CA LEU A 194 4.75 -10.80 -16.61
C LEU A 194 3.35 -11.36 -16.32
N ASP A 195 2.34 -10.50 -16.25
CA ASP A 195 0.93 -10.87 -16.09
C ASP A 195 0.44 -11.78 -17.22
N ALA A 196 0.80 -11.45 -18.47
CA ALA A 196 0.47 -12.28 -19.61
C ALA A 196 1.21 -13.62 -19.62
N GLY A 197 2.37 -13.72 -18.99
CA GLY A 197 3.27 -14.88 -19.02
C GLY A 197 3.07 -15.82 -17.86
N SER A 198 2.39 -15.35 -16.82
CA SER A 198 1.87 -16.22 -15.78
C SER A 198 0.90 -17.22 -16.42
N THR A 199 1.00 -18.49 -16.02
CA THR A 199 0.11 -19.58 -16.46
C THR A 199 -1.36 -19.35 -16.08
N ILE A 200 -1.63 -18.21 -15.45
CA ILE A 200 -2.87 -17.82 -14.85
C ILE A 200 -3.88 -17.29 -15.87
N ARG A 201 -3.64 -17.11 -17.18
CA ARG A 201 -4.75 -16.67 -18.05
C ARG A 201 -5.87 -17.73 -18.17
N ASP A 202 -5.53 -19.02 -18.13
CA ASP A 202 -6.50 -20.12 -18.00
C ASP A 202 -7.08 -20.21 -16.57
N GLN A 203 -6.36 -19.72 -15.56
CA GLN A 203 -6.90 -19.52 -14.22
C GLN A 203 -7.62 -18.19 -14.04
N LYS A 204 -7.51 -17.16 -14.88
CA LYS A 204 -8.13 -15.83 -14.68
C LYS A 204 -9.63 -15.90 -14.98
N GLU A 205 -10.04 -16.81 -15.87
CA GLU A 205 -11.44 -17.27 -15.98
C GLU A 205 -11.84 -18.14 -14.79
N ARG A 206 -10.94 -19.00 -14.30
CA ARG A 206 -11.15 -19.90 -13.16
C ARG A 206 -11.00 -19.25 -11.77
N LEU A 207 -10.51 -18.00 -11.68
CA LEU A 207 -10.18 -17.18 -10.50
C LEU A 207 -11.23 -16.10 -10.28
N LYS A 208 -11.98 -15.72 -11.33
CA LYS A 208 -13.19 -14.89 -11.16
C LYS A 208 -14.23 -15.58 -10.27
N GLU A 209 -14.24 -16.92 -10.21
CA GLU A 209 -15.09 -17.69 -9.28
C GLU A 209 -14.52 -17.74 -7.85
N PRO A 210 -13.25 -18.12 -7.60
CA PRO A 210 -12.57 -18.04 -6.30
C PRO A 210 -12.47 -16.65 -5.71
N MET A 211 -12.20 -15.60 -6.50
CA MET A 211 -12.23 -14.21 -6.02
C MET A 211 -13.66 -13.85 -5.62
N LYS A 212 -14.67 -14.14 -6.44
CA LYS A 212 -16.07 -13.98 -6.02
C LYS A 212 -16.42 -14.81 -4.79
N ALA A 213 -15.81 -15.98 -4.61
CA ALA A 213 -16.03 -16.85 -3.45
C ALA A 213 -15.32 -16.35 -2.19
N ALA A 214 -14.10 -15.80 -2.31
CA ALA A 214 -13.37 -15.17 -1.22
C ALA A 214 -14.05 -13.84 -0.82
N THR A 215 -14.39 -13.00 -1.80
CA THR A 215 -15.23 -11.81 -1.62
C THR A 215 -16.59 -12.18 -1.05
N ALA A 216 -17.25 -13.24 -1.52
CA ALA A 216 -18.53 -13.68 -0.96
C ALA A 216 -18.36 -14.24 0.46
N ALA A 217 -17.27 -14.95 0.75
CA ALA A 217 -16.96 -15.42 2.10
C ALA A 217 -16.72 -14.23 3.04
N LEU A 218 -15.96 -13.22 2.61
CA LEU A 218 -15.71 -11.97 3.33
C LEU A 218 -16.99 -11.11 3.46
N SER A 219 -17.81 -11.04 2.42
CA SER A 219 -19.09 -10.33 2.41
C SER A 219 -20.19 -11.03 3.19
N ASN A 220 -20.04 -12.33 3.45
CA ASN A 220 -20.94 -13.12 4.30
C ASN A 220 -20.55 -13.04 5.79
N LEU A 221 -19.38 -12.47 6.12
CA LEU A 221 -18.99 -12.16 7.50
C LEU A 221 -19.73 -10.90 7.99
N SER A 222 -21.00 -11.13 8.30
CA SER A 222 -21.91 -10.37 9.18
C SER A 222 -22.32 -8.93 8.82
N ILE A 223 -23.60 -8.79 8.48
CA ILE A 223 -24.45 -7.72 9.01
C ILE A 223 -25.58 -8.42 9.78
N HIS A 224 -25.44 -8.56 11.10
CA HIS A 224 -26.51 -9.11 11.95
C HIS A 224 -27.74 -8.18 11.93
N GLU A 225 -28.94 -8.77 11.85
CA GLU A 225 -30.17 -8.07 12.23
C GLU A 225 -30.09 -7.66 13.70
N ALA A 226 -30.50 -6.42 14.00
CA ALA A 226 -30.49 -5.90 15.37
C ALA A 226 -31.31 -6.84 16.29
N PRO A 227 -30.71 -7.42 17.34
CA PRO A 227 -31.40 -8.35 18.20
C PRO A 227 -32.47 -7.64 19.03
N GLU A 228 -33.59 -8.34 19.30
CA GLU A 228 -34.69 -7.81 20.12
C GLU A 228 -34.30 -7.52 21.59
N LYS A 229 -33.15 -8.03 22.06
CA LYS A 229 -32.58 -7.73 23.38
C LYS A 229 -31.07 -7.59 23.29
N VAL A 230 -30.58 -6.38 23.55
CA VAL A 230 -29.15 -6.06 23.68
C VAL A 230 -28.80 -6.08 25.16
N ASP A 231 -27.91 -6.99 25.56
CA ASP A 231 -27.35 -7.07 26.91
C ASP A 231 -25.81 -7.28 26.87
N LEU A 232 -25.17 -7.36 28.04
CA LEU A 232 -23.71 -7.49 28.11
C LEU A 232 -23.18 -8.83 27.55
N PRO A 233 -23.80 -10.00 27.82
CA PRO A 233 -23.46 -11.24 27.14
C PRO A 233 -23.53 -11.13 25.61
N PHE A 234 -24.59 -10.53 25.06
CA PHE A 234 -24.71 -10.32 23.61
C PHE A 234 -23.52 -9.52 23.04
N LEU A 235 -23.09 -8.45 23.72
CA LEU A 235 -21.94 -7.65 23.28
C LEU A 235 -20.62 -8.42 23.34
N LEU A 236 -20.49 -9.33 24.31
CA LEU A 236 -19.29 -10.16 24.47
C LEU A 236 -19.22 -11.23 23.38
N ASP A 237 -20.35 -11.88 23.07
CA ASP A 237 -20.47 -12.82 21.95
C ASP A 237 -20.20 -12.09 20.63
N TYR A 238 -20.76 -10.89 20.44
CA TYR A 238 -20.49 -10.06 19.25
C TYR A 238 -19.00 -9.74 19.09
N ALA A 239 -18.33 -9.31 20.16
CA ALA A 239 -16.91 -8.99 20.11
C ALA A 239 -16.04 -10.23 19.85
N LEU A 240 -16.43 -11.39 20.41
CA LEU A 240 -15.77 -12.67 20.18
C LEU A 240 -15.93 -13.15 18.73
N ASP A 241 -17.13 -13.02 18.17
CA ASP A 241 -17.39 -13.37 16.77
C ASP A 241 -16.57 -12.49 15.82
N GLN A 242 -16.44 -11.19 16.11
CA GLN A 242 -15.61 -10.27 15.32
C GLN A 242 -14.11 -10.60 15.41
N GLU A 243 -13.61 -10.88 16.62
CA GLU A 243 -12.24 -11.35 16.84
C GLU A 243 -11.97 -12.64 16.05
N SER A 244 -12.84 -13.64 16.18
CA SER A 244 -12.70 -14.93 15.51
C SER A 244 -12.74 -14.80 13.99
N SER A 245 -13.61 -13.93 13.47
CA SER A 245 -13.71 -13.66 12.03
C SER A 245 -12.42 -13.04 11.47
N LEU A 246 -11.79 -12.14 12.22
CA LEU A 246 -10.54 -11.50 11.80
C LEU A 246 -9.35 -12.46 11.88
N GLU A 247 -9.31 -13.35 12.87
CA GLU A 247 -8.33 -14.43 12.97
C GLU A 247 -8.44 -15.39 11.77
N GLU A 248 -9.66 -15.77 11.38
CA GLU A 248 -9.90 -16.58 10.18
C GLU A 248 -9.41 -15.87 8.90
N ILE A 249 -9.63 -14.56 8.78
CA ILE A 249 -9.11 -13.76 7.65
C ILE A 249 -7.58 -13.77 7.62
N ILE A 250 -6.91 -13.62 8.77
CA ILE A 250 -5.45 -13.70 8.86
C ILE A 250 -4.96 -15.09 8.44
N ASP A 251 -5.62 -16.15 8.90
CA ASP A 251 -5.30 -17.53 8.53
C ASP A 251 -5.49 -17.80 7.03
N LEU A 252 -6.56 -17.27 6.44
CA LEU A 252 -6.81 -17.36 5.01
C LEU A 252 -5.74 -16.61 4.21
N MET A 253 -5.34 -15.40 4.61
CA MET A 253 -4.24 -14.68 3.94
C MET A 253 -2.90 -15.43 4.06
N ARG A 254 -2.70 -16.19 5.14
CA ARG A 254 -1.48 -16.99 5.36
C ARG A 254 -1.45 -18.27 4.53
N SER A 255 -2.60 -18.93 4.37
CA SER A 255 -2.73 -20.24 3.72
C SER A 255 -3.10 -20.17 2.24
N GLU A 256 -3.90 -19.17 1.84
CA GLU A 256 -4.48 -19.05 0.51
C GLU A 256 -3.90 -17.83 -0.23
N SER A 257 -2.97 -18.07 -1.16
CA SER A 257 -2.31 -17.03 -1.97
C SER A 257 -3.29 -16.10 -2.70
N THR A 258 -4.45 -16.61 -3.13
CA THR A 258 -5.49 -15.83 -3.80
C THR A 258 -6.14 -14.80 -2.88
N VAL A 259 -6.31 -15.14 -1.60
CA VAL A 259 -6.89 -14.23 -0.60
C VAL A 259 -5.90 -13.11 -0.30
N LEU A 260 -4.62 -13.44 -0.10
CA LEU A 260 -3.56 -12.45 0.09
C LEU A 260 -3.44 -11.50 -1.11
N ALA A 261 -3.36 -12.05 -2.33
CA ALA A 261 -3.25 -11.24 -3.55
C ALA A 261 -4.47 -10.32 -3.74
N HIS A 262 -5.67 -10.80 -3.43
CA HIS A 262 -6.88 -9.99 -3.47
C HIS A 262 -6.83 -8.85 -2.45
N ALA A 263 -6.53 -9.15 -1.18
CA ALA A 263 -6.47 -8.15 -0.11
C ALA A 263 -5.42 -7.06 -0.42
N VAL A 264 -4.24 -7.45 -0.91
CA VAL A 264 -3.18 -6.53 -1.32
C VAL A 264 -3.62 -5.67 -2.51
N ASN A 265 -4.30 -6.25 -3.51
CA ASN A 265 -4.86 -5.49 -4.63
C ASN A 265 -5.89 -4.46 -4.15
N VAL A 266 -6.83 -4.86 -3.30
CA VAL A 266 -7.83 -3.96 -2.71
C VAL A 266 -7.14 -2.82 -1.99
N TRP A 267 -6.15 -3.11 -1.15
CA TRP A 267 -5.41 -2.08 -0.42
C TRP A 267 -4.64 -1.15 -1.37
N PHE A 268 -3.90 -1.70 -2.33
CA PHE A 268 -3.09 -0.94 -3.27
C PHE A 268 -3.94 0.07 -4.05
N PHE A 269 -5.09 -0.35 -4.56
CA PHE A 269 -5.98 0.50 -5.37
C PHE A 269 -6.95 1.38 -4.57
N THR A 270 -7.01 1.25 -3.23
CA THR A 270 -7.83 2.12 -2.36
C THR A 270 -7.02 3.24 -1.71
N ARG A 271 -5.70 3.31 -1.98
CA ARG A 271 -4.85 4.41 -1.49
C ARG A 271 -5.33 5.76 -2.00
N LEU A 272 -5.21 6.77 -1.15
CA LEU A 272 -5.59 8.16 -1.43
C LEU A 272 -4.98 8.72 -2.72
N ASP A 273 -3.78 8.27 -3.08
CA ASP A 273 -3.07 8.70 -4.30
C ASP A 273 -3.82 8.28 -5.59
N PHE A 274 -4.61 7.20 -5.54
CA PHE A 274 -5.39 6.67 -6.67
C PHE A 274 -6.85 7.12 -6.67
N VAL A 275 -7.26 7.92 -5.68
CA VAL A 275 -8.59 8.54 -5.67
C VAL A 275 -8.61 9.66 -6.70
N ALA A 276 -9.63 9.65 -7.56
CA ALA A 276 -9.78 10.68 -8.58
C ALA A 276 -9.96 12.06 -7.93
N ASP A 277 -9.22 13.05 -8.42
CA ASP A 277 -9.42 14.44 -7.99
C ASP A 277 -10.77 15.00 -8.47
N GLU A 278 -11.08 16.24 -8.10
CA GLU A 278 -12.33 16.91 -8.49
C GLU A 278 -12.56 16.99 -10.02
N ARG A 279 -11.54 16.68 -10.82
CA ARG A 279 -11.58 16.67 -12.29
C ARG A 279 -11.56 15.25 -12.86
N GLY A 280 -11.74 14.23 -12.02
CA GLY A 280 -11.72 12.82 -12.42
C GLY A 280 -10.32 12.27 -12.70
N ARG A 281 -9.25 12.98 -12.32
CA ARG A 281 -7.86 12.56 -12.62
C ARG A 281 -7.32 11.72 -11.47
N THR A 282 -6.86 10.52 -11.78
CA THR A 282 -6.13 9.65 -10.85
C THR A 282 -4.63 9.74 -11.14
N LEU A 283 -3.77 9.57 -10.13
CA LEU A 283 -2.35 9.29 -10.41
C LEU A 283 -2.27 7.89 -11.03
N PRO A 284 -1.59 7.70 -12.18
CA PRO A 284 -1.39 6.35 -12.72
C PRO A 284 -0.55 5.53 -11.74
N ALA A 285 -0.83 4.23 -11.58
CA ALA A 285 0.08 3.33 -10.87
C ALA A 285 1.24 3.01 -11.82
N HIS A 286 2.27 3.85 -11.83
CA HIS A 286 3.41 3.74 -12.76
C HIS A 286 4.72 3.38 -12.06
N THR A 287 4.65 3.04 -10.77
CA THR A 287 5.78 2.62 -9.94
C THR A 287 5.32 1.60 -8.90
N ASP A 288 6.11 0.56 -8.72
CA ASP A 288 5.80 -0.54 -7.80
C ASP A 288 6.28 -0.27 -6.37
N ASP A 289 6.85 0.92 -6.15
CA ASP A 289 7.36 1.43 -4.87
C ASP A 289 6.32 1.34 -3.74
N PHE A 290 5.06 1.13 -4.10
CA PHE A 290 3.91 1.09 -3.23
C PHE A 290 3.36 -0.31 -2.98
N ILE A 291 3.75 -1.32 -3.76
CA ILE A 291 3.22 -2.68 -3.60
C ILE A 291 3.73 -3.30 -2.30
N SER A 292 5.04 -3.22 -2.03
CA SER A 292 5.63 -3.68 -0.76
C SER A 292 4.99 -3.01 0.46
N GLY A 293 4.71 -1.71 0.35
CA GLY A 293 3.99 -0.96 1.37
C GLY A 293 2.52 -1.36 1.52
N ALA A 294 1.84 -1.74 0.42
CA ALA A 294 0.46 -2.23 0.45
C ALA A 294 0.38 -3.60 1.12
N VAL A 295 1.35 -4.49 0.89
CA VAL A 295 1.45 -5.77 1.58
C VAL A 295 1.63 -5.56 3.09
N PHE A 296 2.58 -4.69 3.47
CA PHE A 296 2.78 -4.33 4.87
C PHE A 296 1.49 -3.83 5.52
N ASP A 297 0.82 -2.86 4.89
CA ASP A 297 -0.40 -2.28 5.43
C ASP A 297 -1.54 -3.29 5.53
N THR A 298 -1.70 -4.17 4.53
CA THR A 298 -2.75 -5.21 4.50
C THR A 298 -2.63 -6.13 5.71
N ILE A 299 -1.42 -6.67 5.93
CA ILE A 299 -1.14 -7.57 7.05
C ILE A 299 -1.23 -6.84 8.38
N ASN A 300 -0.64 -5.64 8.46
CA ASN A 300 -0.68 -4.82 9.67
C ASN A 300 -2.11 -4.46 10.06
N SER A 301 -2.94 -4.02 9.12
CA SER A 301 -4.32 -3.64 9.38
C SER A 301 -5.15 -4.81 9.90
N ALA A 302 -4.97 -6.02 9.34
CA ALA A 302 -5.70 -7.19 9.79
C ALA A 302 -5.33 -7.59 11.24
N VAL A 303 -4.03 -7.68 11.53
CA VAL A 303 -3.54 -7.99 12.90
C VAL A 303 -3.97 -6.90 13.89
N MET A 304 -3.87 -5.64 13.49
CA MET A 304 -4.29 -4.49 14.29
C MET A 304 -5.78 -4.55 14.63
N HIS A 305 -6.65 -4.82 13.65
CA HIS A 305 -8.09 -4.94 13.87
C HIS A 305 -8.43 -6.10 14.82
N ALA A 306 -7.80 -7.26 14.64
CA ALA A 306 -8.01 -8.41 15.51
C ALA A 306 -7.64 -8.08 16.97
N ALA A 307 -6.50 -7.40 17.18
CA ALA A 307 -6.05 -6.97 18.50
C ALA A 307 -6.98 -5.93 19.16
N ILE A 308 -7.57 -5.01 18.39
CA ILE A 308 -8.54 -4.05 18.91
C ILE A 308 -9.81 -4.77 19.41
N TRP A 309 -10.34 -5.72 18.63
CA TRP A 309 -11.51 -6.50 19.04
C TRP A 309 -11.23 -7.39 20.24
N ASN A 310 -10.07 -8.03 20.28
CA ASN A 310 -9.60 -8.78 21.45
C ASN A 310 -9.53 -7.89 22.71
N TYR A 311 -8.99 -6.66 22.59
CA TYR A 311 -8.98 -5.70 23.69
C TYR A 311 -10.40 -5.30 24.14
N ILE A 312 -11.31 -5.03 23.19
CA ILE A 312 -12.72 -4.73 23.49
C ILE A 312 -13.38 -5.89 24.24
N ARG A 313 -13.18 -7.14 23.78
CA ARG A 313 -13.68 -8.34 24.45
C ARG A 313 -13.18 -8.43 25.89
N TYR A 314 -11.88 -8.25 26.12
CA TYR A 314 -11.32 -8.26 27.48
C TYR A 314 -11.90 -7.15 28.37
N LEU A 315 -12.15 -5.96 27.83
CA LEU A 315 -12.80 -4.88 28.58
C LEU A 315 -14.25 -5.22 28.93
N LEU A 316 -15.01 -5.86 28.03
CA LEU A 316 -16.37 -6.33 28.31
C LEU A 316 -16.40 -7.44 29.36
N ASP A 317 -15.45 -8.37 29.32
CA ASP A 317 -15.30 -9.43 30.30
C ASP A 317 -14.97 -8.85 31.70
N LEU A 318 -14.01 -7.92 31.77
CA LEU A 318 -13.73 -7.18 33.00
C LEU A 318 -14.95 -6.41 33.52
N LEU A 319 -15.78 -5.86 32.63
CA LEU A 319 -16.98 -5.11 32.99
C LEU A 319 -18.04 -6.00 33.65
N LYS A 320 -18.12 -7.28 33.25
CA LYS A 320 -19.01 -8.30 33.83
C LYS A 320 -18.62 -8.63 35.27
N ASP A 321 -17.32 -8.77 35.52
CA ASP A 321 -16.78 -9.24 36.81
C ASP A 321 -16.47 -8.11 37.80
N THR A 322 -16.65 -6.85 37.43
CA THR A 322 -16.31 -5.69 38.28
C THR A 322 -17.55 -5.11 38.98
N PRO A 323 -17.80 -5.44 40.27
CA PRO A 323 -18.91 -4.88 41.04
C PRO A 323 -18.65 -3.43 41.53
N ASP A 324 -17.38 -3.02 41.60
CA ASP A 324 -17.00 -1.72 42.11
C ASP A 324 -17.28 -0.58 41.12
N LYS A 325 -17.99 0.46 41.57
CA LYS A 325 -18.36 1.63 40.74
C LYS A 325 -17.17 2.38 40.17
N GLN A 326 -16.06 2.49 40.90
CA GLN A 326 -14.90 3.27 40.47
C GLN A 326 -14.07 2.52 39.43
N SER A 327 -13.84 1.23 39.66
CA SER A 327 -13.21 0.28 38.74
C SER A 327 -14.05 0.13 37.46
N ARG A 328 -15.38 -0.01 37.61
CA ARG A 328 -16.33 -0.06 36.49
C ARG A 328 -16.28 1.21 35.65
N PHE A 329 -16.21 2.39 36.28
CA PHE A 329 -16.05 3.65 35.55
C PHE A 329 -14.74 3.70 34.75
N TYR A 330 -13.64 3.17 35.30
CA TYR A 330 -12.35 3.13 34.58
C TYR A 330 -12.41 2.22 33.34
N VAL A 331 -13.00 1.03 33.46
CA VAL A 331 -13.23 0.12 32.31
C VAL A 331 -14.15 0.76 31.26
N LEU A 332 -15.25 1.40 31.68
CA LEU A 332 -16.15 2.12 30.78
C LEU A 332 -15.49 3.33 30.10
N GLN A 333 -14.53 3.99 30.77
CA GLN A 333 -13.75 5.06 30.17
C GLN A 333 -12.81 4.51 29.09
N GLU A 334 -12.18 3.36 29.31
CA GLU A 334 -11.35 2.71 28.29
C GLU A 334 -12.18 2.26 27.09
N LEU A 335 -13.35 1.65 27.31
CA LEU A 335 -14.30 1.32 26.24
C LEU A 335 -14.70 2.57 25.45
N SER A 336 -15.09 3.65 26.14
CA SER A 336 -15.44 4.93 25.50
C SER A 336 -14.28 5.51 24.69
N ASN A 337 -13.04 5.38 25.16
CA ASN A 337 -11.87 5.85 24.41
C ASN A 337 -11.65 5.06 23.11
N GLN A 338 -11.99 3.76 23.08
CA GLN A 338 -11.92 2.93 21.86
C GLN A 338 -13.10 3.20 20.90
N THR A 339 -14.30 3.40 21.44
CA THR A 339 -15.54 3.44 20.64
C THR A 339 -15.98 4.85 20.23
N ASN A 340 -15.67 5.89 21.02
CA ASN A 340 -15.92 7.30 20.69
C ASN A 340 -14.70 8.02 20.11
N GLY A 341 -13.60 7.30 19.85
CA GLY A 341 -12.44 7.79 19.09
C GLY A 341 -12.73 8.02 17.61
N THR A 342 -14.00 7.95 17.19
CA THR A 342 -14.44 8.21 15.83
C THR A 342 -14.01 9.61 15.42
N VAL A 343 -13.09 9.66 14.47
CA VAL A 343 -12.79 10.83 13.64
C VAL A 343 -14.13 11.47 13.28
N ARG A 344 -14.42 12.66 13.81
CA ARG A 344 -15.50 13.47 13.27
C ARG A 344 -15.12 13.76 11.82
N ILE A 345 -15.74 13.05 10.88
CA ILE A 345 -15.63 13.35 9.45
C ILE A 345 -16.34 14.68 9.25
N ALA A 346 -15.58 15.78 9.34
CA ALA A 346 -16.05 17.09 8.99
C ALA A 346 -16.01 17.22 7.47
N MET A 347 -17.17 17.12 6.81
CA MET A 347 -17.27 17.44 5.40
C MET A 347 -16.97 18.93 5.20
N LYS A 348 -16.01 19.25 4.33
CA LYS A 348 -15.71 20.63 3.91
C LYS A 348 -16.79 21.25 3.02
N ARG A 349 -17.73 20.44 2.54
CA ARG A 349 -18.85 20.86 1.69
C ARG A 349 -20.18 20.52 2.33
N ASP A 350 -21.21 21.25 1.91
CA ASP A 350 -22.59 20.97 2.28
C ASP A 350 -23.01 19.58 1.76
N PRO A 351 -23.42 18.63 2.62
CA PRO A 351 -23.90 17.33 2.20
C PRO A 351 -25.07 17.40 1.22
N GLU A 352 -25.89 18.45 1.24
CA GLU A 352 -27.04 18.56 0.31
C GLU A 352 -26.60 18.82 -1.13
N SER A 353 -25.45 19.46 -1.37
CA SER A 353 -24.88 19.64 -2.71
C SER A 353 -24.66 18.30 -3.43
N LEU A 354 -24.37 17.24 -2.66
CA LEU A 354 -24.17 15.90 -3.20
C LEU A 354 -25.44 15.26 -3.75
N THR A 355 -26.64 15.66 -3.32
CA THR A 355 -27.89 15.10 -3.84
C THR A 355 -28.03 15.30 -5.36
N VAL A 356 -27.44 16.38 -5.86
CA VAL A 356 -27.50 16.76 -7.27
C VAL A 356 -26.24 16.31 -8.02
N GLU A 357 -25.06 16.46 -7.41
CA GLU A 357 -23.77 16.20 -8.06
C GLU A 357 -23.38 14.72 -8.09
N ASN A 358 -23.59 14.02 -6.97
CA ASN A 358 -23.28 12.61 -6.83
C ASN A 358 -24.25 12.00 -5.81
N PRO A 359 -25.51 11.75 -6.23
CA PRO A 359 -26.55 11.25 -5.34
C PRO A 359 -26.15 9.95 -4.66
N GLN A 360 -25.37 9.10 -5.32
CA GLN A 360 -24.84 7.86 -4.73
C GLN A 360 -23.94 8.17 -3.53
N LEU A 361 -22.95 9.05 -3.66
CA LEU A 361 -22.08 9.48 -2.54
C LEU A 361 -22.87 10.24 -1.46
N HIS A 362 -23.90 11.01 -1.84
CA HIS A 362 -24.83 11.61 -0.88
C HIS A 362 -25.49 10.53 -0.02
N TYR A 363 -26.06 9.51 -0.65
CA TYR A 363 -26.71 8.42 0.05
C TYR A 363 -25.70 7.59 0.87
N MET A 364 -24.49 7.33 0.36
CA MET A 364 -23.39 6.68 1.10
C MET A 364 -22.99 7.43 2.37
N LEU A 365 -22.85 8.76 2.32
CA LEU A 365 -22.52 9.56 3.50
C LEU A 365 -23.70 9.69 4.49
N ARG A 366 -24.92 9.43 4.03
CA ARG A 366 -26.15 9.39 4.84
C ARG A 366 -26.51 7.97 5.32
N LEU A 367 -25.76 6.94 4.92
CA LEU A 367 -26.11 5.52 5.10
C LEU A 367 -25.88 5.02 6.53
N TYR A 368 -26.75 5.51 7.41
CA TYR A 368 -27.20 4.84 8.61
C TYR A 368 -28.58 4.17 8.42
N LEU A 369 -29.11 4.07 7.19
CA LEU A 369 -30.47 3.57 6.92
C LEU A 369 -30.54 2.77 5.61
N HIS A 370 -30.02 1.54 5.63
CA HIS A 370 -30.11 0.54 4.54
C HIS A 370 -31.54 0.06 4.19
N ARG A 371 -32.60 0.69 4.70
CA ARG A 371 -33.99 0.24 4.46
C ARG A 371 -34.67 0.83 3.23
N ALA A 372 -34.10 1.84 2.56
CA ALA A 372 -34.88 2.64 1.62
C ALA A 372 -34.69 2.33 0.11
N TYR A 373 -33.54 1.79 -0.34
CA TYR A 373 -33.26 1.68 -1.80
C TYR A 373 -32.41 0.45 -2.18
N PRO A 374 -33.03 -0.72 -2.44
CA PRO A 374 -32.34 -1.94 -2.88
C PRO A 374 -31.64 -1.84 -4.24
N LEU A 375 -32.13 -0.98 -5.14
CA LEU A 375 -31.64 -0.83 -6.52
C LEU A 375 -30.28 -0.12 -6.64
N GLU A 376 -29.81 0.54 -5.58
CA GLU A 376 -28.49 1.16 -5.53
C GLU A 376 -27.39 0.15 -5.11
N LYS A 377 -27.77 -1.02 -4.56
CA LYS A 377 -26.83 -2.10 -4.19
C LYS A 377 -26.12 -2.68 -5.42
N ASP A 378 -26.85 -2.82 -6.53
CA ASP A 378 -26.31 -3.39 -7.78
C ASP A 378 -25.38 -2.43 -8.54
N LYS A 379 -25.31 -1.15 -8.13
CA LYS A 379 -24.42 -0.14 -8.71
C LYS A 379 -23.12 0.05 -7.93
N MET A 380 -23.04 -0.52 -6.74
CA MET A 380 -21.91 -0.34 -5.83
C MET A 380 -20.75 -1.25 -6.25
N GLY A 381 -19.55 -0.68 -6.31
CA GLY A 381 -18.35 -1.50 -6.48
C GLY A 381 -18.15 -2.39 -5.26
N GLU A 382 -17.65 -3.60 -5.47
CA GLU A 382 -17.31 -4.57 -4.42
C GLU A 382 -16.55 -3.94 -3.23
N ARG A 383 -15.56 -3.11 -3.53
CA ARG A 383 -14.73 -2.38 -2.55
C ARG A 383 -15.50 -1.37 -1.69
N GLU A 384 -16.47 -0.68 -2.29
CA GLU A 384 -17.31 0.29 -1.59
C GLU A 384 -18.29 -0.43 -0.65
N PHE A 385 -18.76 -1.61 -1.07
CA PHE A 385 -19.63 -2.46 -0.27
C PHE A 385 -18.92 -3.00 0.97
N GLU A 386 -17.70 -3.53 0.82
CA GLU A 386 -16.88 -4.04 1.93
C GLU A 386 -16.59 -2.94 2.97
N SER A 387 -16.12 -1.77 2.53
CA SER A 387 -15.82 -0.64 3.42
C SER A 387 -17.05 -0.16 4.21
N LEU A 388 -18.24 -0.22 3.60
CA LEU A 388 -19.50 0.10 4.25
C LEU A 388 -19.95 -0.99 5.23
N GLY A 389 -19.66 -2.25 4.94
CA GLY A 389 -19.86 -3.38 5.85
C GLY A 389 -19.10 -3.19 7.16
N ASP A 390 -17.79 -2.94 7.08
CA ASP A 390 -16.93 -2.68 8.25
C ASP A 390 -17.45 -1.50 9.09
N LEU A 391 -17.83 -0.41 8.42
CA LEU A 391 -18.40 0.75 9.10
C LEU A 391 -19.71 0.37 9.80
N ALA A 392 -20.58 -0.39 9.15
CA ALA A 392 -21.86 -0.84 9.72
C ALA A 392 -21.67 -1.73 10.96
N ILE A 393 -20.67 -2.62 10.95
CA ILE A 393 -20.31 -3.47 12.10
C ILE A 393 -19.89 -2.59 13.29
N ILE A 394 -18.96 -1.65 13.08
CA ILE A 394 -18.46 -0.76 14.14
C ILE A 394 -19.60 0.08 14.71
N VAL A 395 -20.39 0.68 13.81
CA VAL A 395 -21.56 1.49 14.13
C VAL A 395 -22.59 0.72 14.97
N THR A 396 -22.96 -0.48 14.53
CA THR A 396 -23.96 -1.32 15.19
C THR A 396 -23.49 -1.71 16.59
N PHE A 397 -22.20 -2.02 16.72
CA PHE A 397 -21.60 -2.30 18.02
C PHE A 397 -21.66 -1.09 18.96
N ILE A 398 -21.29 0.11 18.49
CA ILE A 398 -21.33 1.35 19.31
C ILE A 398 -22.76 1.66 19.78
N GLN A 399 -23.74 1.51 18.89
CA GLN A 399 -25.15 1.68 19.21
C GLN A 399 -25.61 0.67 20.26
N SER A 400 -25.28 -0.60 20.06
CA SER A 400 -25.60 -1.69 21.00
C SER A 400 -24.96 -1.45 22.36
N LEU A 401 -23.69 -1.05 22.40
CA LEU A 401 -22.97 -0.71 23.63
C LEU A 401 -23.65 0.44 24.39
N SER A 402 -24.12 1.46 23.66
CA SER A 402 -24.81 2.62 24.23
C SER A 402 -26.18 2.27 24.84
N LEU A 403 -26.83 1.20 24.36
CA LEU A 403 -28.07 0.69 24.94
C LEU A 403 -27.84 -0.08 26.25
N VAL A 404 -26.69 -0.74 26.40
CA VAL A 404 -26.36 -1.56 27.58
C VAL A 404 -25.75 -0.72 28.70
N THR A 405 -24.98 0.33 28.37
CA THR A 405 -24.28 1.13 29.37
C THR A 405 -24.11 2.60 28.95
N SER A 406 -24.22 3.51 29.92
CA SER A 406 -23.90 4.92 29.71
C SER A 406 -22.39 5.11 29.60
N LEU A 407 -21.88 5.41 28.42
CA LEU A 407 -20.46 5.69 28.21
C LEU A 407 -20.07 7.08 28.78
N PRO A 408 -18.96 7.20 29.53
CA PRO A 408 -18.43 8.49 29.96
C PRO A 408 -18.02 9.34 28.74
N THR A 409 -18.08 10.67 28.89
CA THR A 409 -17.54 11.59 27.88
C THR A 409 -16.03 11.34 27.69
N VAL A 410 -15.57 11.34 26.45
CA VAL A 410 -14.14 11.17 26.12
C VAL A 410 -13.32 12.21 26.88
N SER A 411 -12.38 11.74 27.69
CA SER A 411 -11.54 12.63 28.47
C SER A 411 -10.27 12.98 27.73
N ASN A 412 -10.23 14.16 27.09
CA ASN A 412 -9.01 14.69 26.45
C ASN A 412 -7.84 14.92 27.43
N LYS A 413 -8.10 14.87 28.75
CA LYS A 413 -7.11 15.05 29.82
C LYS A 413 -6.70 13.76 30.54
N LYS A 414 -7.57 12.74 30.64
CA LYS A 414 -7.27 11.44 31.27
C LYS A 414 -6.88 10.34 30.27
N GLY A 415 -7.23 10.47 28.99
CA GLY A 415 -6.71 9.63 27.90
C GLY A 415 -5.22 9.83 27.59
N LYS A 416 -4.51 10.66 28.38
CA LYS A 416 -3.05 10.85 28.32
C LYS A 416 -2.30 10.06 29.40
N HIS A 417 -2.97 9.21 30.17
CA HIS A 417 -2.26 8.34 31.09
C HIS A 417 -1.44 7.33 30.26
N PRO A 418 -0.10 7.26 30.42
CA PRO A 418 0.76 6.46 29.56
C PRO A 418 0.48 4.94 29.64
N GLY A 419 -0.32 4.50 30.62
CA GLY A 419 -0.78 3.12 30.76
C GLY A 419 -2.08 2.75 30.03
N CYS A 420 -2.76 3.70 29.38
CA CYS A 420 -3.99 3.47 28.61
C CYS A 420 -3.68 2.96 27.20
N PHE A 421 -4.65 2.27 26.56
CA PHE A 421 -4.43 1.63 25.27
C PHE A 421 -4.18 2.62 24.13
N VAL A 422 -5.02 3.65 23.96
CA VAL A 422 -4.94 4.57 22.81
C VAL A 422 -3.56 5.24 22.65
N PRO A 423 -2.93 5.83 23.69
CA PRO A 423 -1.61 6.45 23.53
C PRO A 423 -0.51 5.45 23.17
N ARG A 424 -0.56 4.24 23.72
CA ARG A 424 0.43 3.20 23.45
C ARG A 424 0.24 2.60 22.06
N PHE A 425 -1.01 2.45 21.64
CA PHE A 425 -1.38 2.09 20.28
C PHE A 425 -0.85 3.11 19.27
N LEU A 426 -1.11 4.41 19.48
CA LEU A 426 -0.61 5.46 18.58
C LEU A 426 0.92 5.49 18.50
N ALA A 427 1.61 5.19 19.61
CA ALA A 427 3.06 5.06 19.61
C ALA A 427 3.55 3.84 18.81
N LEU A 428 2.85 2.71 18.90
CA LEU A 428 3.15 1.52 18.10
C LEU A 428 2.85 1.75 16.61
N ASP A 429 1.74 2.39 16.29
CA ASP A 429 1.38 2.76 14.91
C ASP A 429 2.42 3.69 14.27
N GLU A 430 2.94 4.66 15.03
CA GLU A 430 4.06 5.50 14.60
C GLU A 430 5.34 4.69 14.35
N GLU A 431 5.68 3.77 15.26
CA GLU A 431 6.83 2.86 15.12
C GLU A 431 6.71 2.03 13.82
N LEU A 432 5.56 1.42 13.59
CA LEU A 432 5.27 0.59 12.41
C LEU A 432 5.28 1.40 11.11
N ARG A 433 4.79 2.65 11.14
CA ARG A 433 4.82 3.54 9.97
C ARG A 433 6.25 3.91 9.56
N GLN A 434 7.16 4.05 10.54
CA GLN A 434 8.57 4.25 10.25
C GLN A 434 9.20 3.00 9.63
N LEU A 435 8.87 1.81 10.14
CA LEU A 435 9.35 0.53 9.59
C LEU A 435 8.91 0.32 8.14
N LYS A 436 7.66 0.68 7.80
CA LYS A 436 7.11 0.56 6.44
C LYS A 436 8.02 1.17 5.37
N THR A 437 8.66 2.29 5.66
CA THR A 437 9.49 3.02 4.69
C THR A 437 10.72 2.24 4.20
N GLY A 438 11.15 1.21 4.95
CA GLY A 438 12.29 0.36 4.60
C GLY A 438 11.91 -1.04 4.12
N VAL A 439 10.62 -1.35 3.97
CA VAL A 439 10.16 -2.67 3.50
C VAL A 439 10.40 -2.80 1.99
N ASP A 440 11.21 -3.79 1.58
CA ASP A 440 11.36 -4.18 0.17
C ASP A 440 10.97 -5.66 0.02
N LEU A 441 9.82 -5.91 -0.62
CA LEU A 441 9.31 -7.25 -0.94
C LEU A 441 9.28 -7.49 -2.45
N SER A 442 9.94 -6.63 -3.23
CA SER A 442 9.84 -6.56 -4.68
C SER A 442 10.25 -7.87 -5.39
N ASP A 443 10.99 -8.77 -4.73
CA ASP A 443 11.36 -10.09 -5.28
C ASP A 443 10.16 -11.07 -5.33
N PHE A 444 9.12 -10.80 -4.55
CA PHE A 444 7.99 -11.71 -4.39
C PHE A 444 6.66 -11.14 -4.90
N VAL A 445 6.51 -9.81 -4.96
CA VAL A 445 5.19 -9.16 -5.11
C VAL A 445 5.05 -8.31 -6.36
N ILE A 446 6.03 -8.34 -7.27
CA ILE A 446 6.01 -7.58 -8.52
C ILE A 446 5.85 -8.53 -9.71
N PRO A 447 4.78 -8.38 -10.51
CA PRO A 447 3.53 -7.63 -10.23
C PRO A 447 2.75 -8.25 -9.07
N ILE A 448 1.67 -7.63 -8.57
CA ILE A 448 0.88 -8.17 -7.43
C ILE A 448 0.43 -9.61 -7.71
N ASP A 449 0.07 -9.93 -8.95
CA ASP A 449 -0.32 -11.27 -9.40
C ASP A 449 0.82 -12.32 -9.21
N ASN A 450 2.08 -11.90 -9.04
CA ASN A 450 3.20 -12.80 -8.70
C ASN A 450 2.99 -13.48 -7.34
N LEU A 451 2.19 -12.91 -6.43
CA LEU A 451 1.79 -13.58 -5.18
C LEU A 451 1.10 -14.93 -5.40
N LEU A 452 0.46 -15.11 -6.57
CA LEU A 452 -0.25 -16.34 -6.96
C LEU A 452 0.69 -17.46 -7.41
N GLU A 453 1.95 -17.13 -7.73
CA GLU A 453 2.94 -18.13 -8.15
C GLU A 453 3.37 -19.00 -6.96
N PRO A 454 3.69 -20.29 -7.19
CA PRO A 454 4.04 -21.23 -6.13
C PRO A 454 5.19 -20.71 -5.24
N GLY A 455 4.90 -20.58 -3.94
CA GLY A 455 5.87 -20.15 -2.93
C GLY A 455 6.05 -18.63 -2.80
N MET A 456 5.48 -17.81 -3.68
CA MET A 456 5.65 -16.34 -3.62
C MET A 456 4.89 -15.71 -2.45
N ALA A 457 3.64 -16.11 -2.20
CA ALA A 457 2.89 -15.66 -1.02
C ALA A 457 3.60 -16.02 0.29
N SER A 458 4.02 -17.28 0.44
CA SER A 458 4.75 -17.74 1.64
C SER A 458 6.11 -17.04 1.80
N GLY A 459 6.85 -16.87 0.69
CA GLY A 459 8.11 -16.12 0.68
C GLY A 459 7.93 -14.65 1.08
N THR A 460 6.86 -14.01 0.60
CA THR A 460 6.48 -12.63 0.97
C THR A 460 6.25 -12.50 2.46
N LEU A 461 5.39 -13.36 3.03
CA LEU A 461 5.05 -13.33 4.45
C LEU A 461 6.26 -13.62 5.33
N THR A 462 7.10 -14.58 4.93
CA THR A 462 8.35 -14.92 5.63
C THR A 462 9.34 -13.75 5.61
N ALA A 463 9.53 -13.11 4.46
CA ALA A 463 10.42 -11.95 4.33
C ALA A 463 9.93 -10.76 5.17
N LEU A 464 8.61 -10.54 5.20
CA LEU A 464 7.99 -9.51 6.03
C LEU A 464 8.17 -9.80 7.53
N ASP A 465 7.93 -11.04 7.97
CA ASP A 465 8.10 -11.45 9.38
C ASP A 465 9.56 -11.28 9.84
N LEU A 466 10.52 -11.72 9.03
CA LEU A 466 11.95 -11.55 9.30
C LEU A 466 12.35 -10.07 9.41
N TYR A 467 11.86 -9.23 8.50
CA TYR A 467 12.12 -7.80 8.53
C TYR A 467 11.59 -7.14 9.82
N ILE A 468 10.36 -7.48 10.21
CA ILE A 468 9.74 -6.95 11.44
C ILE A 468 10.48 -7.46 12.67
N LEU A 469 10.83 -8.75 12.71
CA LEU A 469 11.59 -9.36 13.80
C LEU A 469 12.96 -8.70 13.99
N GLU A 470 13.69 -8.45 12.91
CA GLU A 470 14.99 -7.79 12.95
C GLU A 470 14.89 -6.37 13.52
N ARG A 471 13.90 -5.60 13.04
CA ARG A 471 13.78 -4.17 13.35
C ARG A 471 13.09 -3.87 14.68
N SER A 472 12.05 -4.63 15.03
CA SER A 472 11.23 -4.40 16.23
C SER A 472 11.59 -5.32 17.40
N GLY A 473 12.32 -6.40 17.12
CA GLY A 473 12.79 -7.37 18.11
C GLY A 473 11.82 -8.53 18.41
N THR A 474 10.63 -8.54 17.81
CA THR A 474 9.63 -9.62 17.91
C THR A 474 8.74 -9.60 16.65
N LYS A 475 7.82 -10.56 16.53
CA LYS A 475 6.88 -10.63 15.40
C LYS A 475 5.76 -9.61 15.52
N LEU A 476 5.13 -9.26 14.40
CA LEU A 476 4.06 -8.28 14.35
C LEU A 476 2.90 -8.60 15.29
N GLY A 477 2.44 -9.86 15.28
CA GLY A 477 1.39 -10.33 16.17
C GLY A 477 1.71 -10.14 17.65
N PHE A 478 2.96 -10.39 18.05
CA PHE A 478 3.41 -10.21 19.43
C PHE A 478 3.48 -8.75 19.85
N LEU A 479 3.76 -7.82 18.93
CA LEU A 479 3.72 -6.38 19.25
C LEU A 479 2.34 -5.95 19.72
N PHE A 480 1.29 -6.40 19.02
CA PHE A 480 -0.09 -6.10 19.38
C PHE A 480 -0.57 -6.90 20.59
N GLN A 481 -0.21 -8.18 20.69
CA GLN A 481 -0.53 -8.99 21.87
C GLN A 481 0.07 -8.40 23.15
N ASP A 482 1.36 -8.05 23.14
CA ASP A 482 2.04 -7.41 24.28
C ASP A 482 1.37 -6.09 24.66
N LEU A 483 0.95 -5.30 23.66
CA LEU A 483 0.21 -4.06 23.88
C LEU A 483 -1.10 -4.31 24.63
N VAL A 484 -1.89 -5.30 24.18
CA VAL A 484 -3.17 -5.68 24.81
C VAL A 484 -2.92 -6.17 26.24
N ASP A 485 -2.05 -7.16 26.41
CA ASP A 485 -1.76 -7.81 27.69
C ASP A 485 -1.27 -6.82 28.75
N ASP A 486 -0.35 -5.94 28.38
CA ASP A 486 0.17 -4.92 29.29
C ASP A 486 -0.93 -3.91 29.68
N CYS A 487 -1.81 -3.53 28.75
CA CYS A 487 -2.93 -2.61 29.04
C CYS A 487 -3.95 -3.27 29.99
N ILE A 488 -4.33 -4.52 29.74
CA ILE A 488 -5.22 -5.28 30.61
C ILE A 488 -4.61 -5.49 32.00
N THR A 489 -3.31 -5.80 32.07
CA THR A 489 -2.58 -5.93 33.34
C THR A 489 -2.56 -4.62 34.12
N ASN A 490 -2.40 -3.48 33.43
CA ASN A 490 -2.47 -2.16 34.06
C ASN A 490 -3.87 -1.86 34.63
N ILE A 491 -4.93 -2.23 33.92
CA ILE A 491 -6.31 -2.08 34.38
C ILE A 491 -6.57 -2.95 35.61
N ARG A 492 -6.18 -4.23 35.58
CA ARG A 492 -6.33 -5.14 36.72
C ARG A 492 -5.59 -4.62 37.96
N ARG A 493 -4.33 -4.20 37.79
CA ARG A 493 -3.54 -3.59 38.87
C ARG A 493 -4.21 -2.33 39.43
N HIS A 494 -4.79 -1.48 38.59
CA HIS A 494 -5.52 -0.31 39.05
C HIS A 494 -6.74 -0.69 39.89
N ASN A 495 -7.53 -1.67 39.42
CA ASN A 495 -8.70 -2.16 40.14
C ASN A 495 -8.30 -2.77 41.49
N GLU A 496 -7.26 -3.59 41.53
CA GLU A 496 -6.70 -4.16 42.77
C GLU A 496 -6.26 -3.06 43.75
N GLN A 497 -5.57 -2.01 43.27
CA GLN A 497 -5.18 -0.87 44.12
C GLN A 497 -6.39 -0.11 44.66
N VAL A 498 -7.45 0.05 43.87
CA VAL A 498 -8.70 0.69 44.32
C VAL A 498 -9.39 -0.16 45.39
N GLN A 499 -9.41 -1.48 45.23
CA GLN A 499 -9.96 -2.42 46.22
C GLN A 499 -9.12 -2.46 47.51
N ALA A 500 -7.79 -2.46 47.40
CA ALA A 500 -6.87 -2.39 48.53
C ALA A 500 -7.04 -1.07 49.30
N LYS A 501 -7.16 0.06 48.61
CA LYS A 501 -7.42 1.39 49.23
C LYS A 501 -8.80 1.51 49.88
N LYS A 502 -9.78 0.70 49.46
CA LYS A 502 -11.08 0.58 50.16
C LYS A 502 -11.01 -0.25 51.43
N THR A 503 -10.07 -1.19 51.47
CA THR A 503 -9.81 -2.07 52.63
C THR A 503 -8.89 -1.38 53.64
N GLU A 504 -8.00 -0.52 53.17
CA GLU A 504 -7.07 0.27 53.99
C GLU A 504 -7.35 1.77 53.87
N MET A 505 -8.27 2.29 54.69
CA MET A 505 -8.20 3.71 55.04
C MET A 505 -7.01 3.95 55.98
N LYS A 506 -5.80 4.07 55.41
CA LYS A 506 -4.80 5.11 55.73
C LYS A 506 -3.55 5.03 54.84
N THR A 507 -3.24 6.19 54.25
CA THR A 507 -1.94 6.71 53.77
C THR A 507 -1.36 6.30 52.40
N GLN A 508 -1.50 7.29 51.49
CA GLN A 508 -0.47 7.93 50.65
C GLN A 508 -0.05 7.34 49.30
N TYR A 509 0.11 8.29 48.37
CA TYR A 509 0.23 8.17 46.91
C TYR A 509 1.64 7.79 46.43
N VAL A 510 1.73 7.07 45.31
CA VAL A 510 2.96 6.91 44.50
C VAL A 510 2.69 7.38 43.06
N VAL A 511 3.71 8.02 42.49
CA VAL A 511 3.76 8.74 41.20
C VAL A 511 4.15 7.78 40.05
N PRO A 512 3.63 7.92 38.81
CA PRO A 512 4.06 7.10 37.67
C PRO A 512 5.31 7.62 36.95
N MET A 513 6.04 6.65 36.39
CA MET A 513 7.38 6.69 35.78
C MET A 513 7.41 7.33 34.37
N ALA A 514 8.60 7.82 34.00
CA ALA A 514 8.93 8.54 32.75
C ALA A 514 8.94 7.64 31.49
N PRO A 515 8.84 8.20 30.26
CA PRO A 515 8.78 7.40 29.04
C PRO A 515 10.17 6.89 28.62
N GLU A 516 10.24 5.59 28.31
CA GLU A 516 11.44 4.90 27.83
C GLU A 516 11.64 5.01 26.31
N ASP A 517 12.92 4.99 25.92
CA ASP A 517 13.47 5.11 24.57
C ASP A 517 13.19 3.85 23.71
N SER A 518 13.09 4.01 22.39
CA SER A 518 12.68 2.96 21.44
C SER A 518 13.68 1.81 21.35
N ASN A 519 14.98 2.12 21.46
CA ASN A 519 16.05 1.10 21.43
C ASN A 519 16.01 0.16 22.66
N THR A 520 15.69 0.71 23.84
CA THR A 520 15.50 -0.08 25.06
C THR A 520 14.31 -1.04 24.94
N ARG A 521 13.20 -0.60 24.33
CA ARG A 521 12.02 -1.46 24.12
C ARG A 521 12.28 -2.63 23.18
N ALA A 522 12.98 -2.41 22.08
CA ALA A 522 13.34 -3.50 21.15
C ALA A 522 14.22 -4.56 21.85
N GLN A 523 15.13 -4.12 22.74
CA GLN A 523 16.00 -5.02 23.49
C GLN A 523 15.24 -5.82 24.56
N GLU A 524 14.26 -5.21 25.24
CA GLU A 524 13.36 -5.90 26.17
C GLU A 524 12.46 -6.91 25.49
N ARG A 525 11.86 -6.55 24.33
CA ARG A 525 11.06 -7.48 23.51
C ARG A 525 11.88 -8.71 23.10
N ARG A 526 13.13 -8.52 22.67
CA ARG A 526 14.06 -9.63 22.36
C ARG A 526 14.37 -10.54 23.54
N GLN A 527 14.31 -10.03 24.78
CA GLN A 527 14.48 -10.85 25.98
C GLN A 527 13.20 -11.64 26.29
N LYS A 528 12.02 -11.02 26.17
CA LYS A 528 10.73 -11.69 26.36
C LYS A 528 10.52 -12.83 25.36
N GLU A 529 10.91 -12.63 24.09
CA GLU A 529 10.81 -13.63 23.02
C GLU A 529 11.53 -14.94 23.38
N LYS A 530 12.71 -14.86 24.00
CA LYS A 530 13.51 -16.04 24.39
C LYS A 530 12.86 -16.92 25.46
N THR A 531 11.86 -16.40 26.16
CA THR A 531 11.18 -17.07 27.28
C THR A 531 9.76 -17.52 26.94
N ARG A 532 9.30 -17.31 25.70
CA ARG A 532 7.91 -17.61 25.28
C ARG A 532 7.76 -19.09 24.86
N PRO A 533 6.71 -19.81 25.30
CA PRO A 533 6.41 -21.15 24.82
C PRO A 533 5.93 -21.13 23.36
N ALA A 534 6.30 -22.14 22.58
CA ALA A 534 6.08 -22.22 21.12
C ALA A 534 4.61 -22.37 20.66
N GLN A 535 3.63 -22.33 21.57
CA GLN A 535 2.24 -22.78 21.30
C GLN A 535 1.16 -21.70 21.44
N SER A 536 1.49 -20.42 21.34
CA SER A 536 0.47 -19.35 21.36
C SER A 536 0.67 -18.45 20.13
N LEU A 537 0.03 -18.82 19.02
CA LEU A 537 0.26 -18.25 17.68
C LEU A 537 -1.04 -17.73 17.06
N VAL A 538 -1.77 -16.87 17.78
CA VAL A 538 -3.05 -16.31 17.30
C VAL A 538 -2.84 -15.31 16.14
N TYR A 539 -1.68 -14.65 16.09
CA TYR A 539 -1.37 -13.60 15.11
C TYR A 539 -0.06 -13.84 14.33
N ASP A 540 0.38 -15.10 14.21
CA ASP A 540 1.59 -15.40 13.44
C ASP A 540 1.31 -15.31 11.95
N ILE A 541 2.07 -14.46 11.27
CA ILE A 541 1.87 -14.12 9.86
C ILE A 541 2.61 -15.09 8.93
N ALA A 542 3.60 -15.84 9.42
CA ALA A 542 4.33 -16.83 8.64
C ALA A 542 3.71 -18.23 8.80
N PRO A 543 3.65 -19.05 7.73
CA PRO A 543 3.22 -20.45 7.84
C PRO A 543 4.22 -21.27 8.69
N GLU A 544 3.71 -22.19 9.52
CA GLU A 544 4.54 -23.06 10.36
C GLU A 544 5.48 -23.90 9.48
N SER A 545 6.78 -23.86 9.78
CA SER A 545 7.75 -24.72 9.12
C SER A 545 7.46 -26.18 9.49
N VAL A 546 7.04 -26.99 8.51
CA VAL A 546 6.95 -28.44 8.69
C VAL A 546 8.37 -28.94 8.98
N ALA A 547 8.63 -29.32 10.23
CA ALA A 547 9.85 -29.99 10.62
C ALA A 547 9.92 -31.31 9.84
N THR A 548 10.79 -31.39 8.84
CA THR A 548 11.20 -32.66 8.26
C THR A 548 11.87 -33.48 9.37
N GLU A 549 11.13 -34.42 9.95
CA GLU A 549 11.68 -35.49 10.76
C GLU A 549 12.68 -36.28 9.90
N GLY A 550 13.97 -35.98 10.11
CA GLY A 550 15.07 -36.77 9.59
C GLY A 550 15.01 -38.16 10.20
N THR A 551 14.52 -39.12 9.42
CA THR A 551 14.70 -40.54 9.70
C THR A 551 16.17 -40.88 9.44
N HIS A 552 16.96 -40.90 10.52
CA HIS A 552 18.28 -41.49 10.57
C HIS A 552 18.15 -43.02 10.39
N PRO A 553 18.83 -43.66 9.42
CA PRO A 553 18.94 -45.10 9.37
C PRO A 553 20.25 -45.52 10.05
N ASP A 554 20.17 -46.07 11.26
CA ASP A 554 21.28 -46.79 11.88
C ASP A 554 21.17 -48.29 11.57
N ASN A 555 22.03 -48.69 10.64
CA ASN A 555 22.89 -49.88 10.60
C ASN A 555 22.45 -51.24 11.20
N ALA A 556 22.57 -52.22 10.29
CA ALA A 556 23.29 -53.50 10.43
C ALA A 556 22.52 -54.73 10.96
N SER A 557 22.27 -55.71 10.07
CA SER A 557 23.22 -56.83 9.84
C SER A 557 22.60 -58.02 9.09
N THR A 558 23.42 -58.59 8.20
CA THR A 558 23.51 -60.02 7.81
C THR A 558 22.36 -60.68 7.04
N SER A 559 22.62 -61.02 5.77
CA SER A 559 22.85 -62.41 5.31
C SER A 559 23.20 -62.47 3.81
N LEU A 560 24.33 -63.13 3.53
CA LEU A 560 24.90 -63.62 2.25
C LEU A 560 25.56 -62.64 1.29
#